data_AF-A0A6I3ADE7-F1
#
_entry.id   AF-A0A6I3ADE7-F1
#
_cell.length_a   1.000
_cell.length_b   1.000
_cell.length_c   1.000
_cell.angle_alpha   90.00
_cell.angle_beta   90.00
_cell.angle_gamma   90.00
#
_symmetry.space_group_name_H-M   'P 1'
#
loop_
_entity.id
_entity.type
_entity.pdbx_description
1 polymer ?
#
loop_
_entity_poly.entity_id
_entity_poly.type
_entity_poly.pdbx_seq_one_letter_code
_entity_poly.pdbx_strand_id
1 'polypeptide(L)' 'MVIPAGNYLEVTHEGPISNLAPSYGEAYGVVFPQSGADLRGGPHLELYDAMLNPNADDYKMGILIPVK' A
#
# COMPACT_ATOMS: atom_id res chain seq x y z
N MET A 1 5.01 18.76 -8.22
CA MET A 1 4.73 18.26 -6.85
C MET A 1 5.86 17.30 -6.48
N VAL A 2 6.39 17.38 -5.27
CA VAL A 2 7.48 16.51 -4.80
C VAL A 2 6.95 15.70 -3.63
N ILE A 3 7.12 14.38 -3.68
CA ILE A 3 6.80 13.50 -2.54
C ILE A 3 8.02 13.53 -1.61
N PRO A 4 7.86 13.95 -0.34
CA PRO A 4 8.98 14.03 0.59
C PRO A 4 9.48 12.63 0.95
N ALA A 5 10.80 12.47 1.01
CA ALA A 5 11.42 11.25 1.49
C ALA A 5 10.93 10.87 2.90
N GLY A 6 10.87 9.58 3.18
CA GLY A 6 10.49 9.05 4.49
C GLY A 6 10.21 7.55 4.44
N ASN A 7 9.99 6.98 5.61
CA ASN A 7 9.70 5.56 5.76
C ASN A 7 8.24 5.26 5.39
N TYR A 8 8.04 4.08 4.81
CA TYR A 8 6.73 3.55 4.49
C TYR A 8 6.65 2.10 4.95
N LEU A 9 5.54 1.74 5.58
CA LEU A 9 5.14 0.36 5.75
C LEU A 9 4.44 -0.07 4.46
N GLU A 10 5.05 -1.02 3.75
CA GLU A 10 4.50 -1.59 2.53
C GLU A 10 3.64 -2.81 2.83
N VAL A 11 2.42 -2.81 2.31
CA VAL A 11 1.53 -3.99 2.29
C VAL A 11 1.26 -4.34 0.84
N THR A 12 1.66 -5.54 0.42
CA THR A 12 1.44 -6.00 -0.95
C THR A 12 0.00 -6.46 -1.13
N HIS A 13 -0.71 -5.83 -2.06
CA HIS A 13 -1.92 -6.37 -2.65
C HIS A 13 -1.54 -7.38 -3.74
N GLU A 14 -2.22 -8.52 -3.76
CA GLU A 14 -2.11 -9.54 -4.80
C GLU A 14 -3.51 -9.86 -5.34
N GLY A 15 -3.65 -9.86 -6.67
CA GLY A 15 -4.91 -10.07 -7.38
C GLY A 15 -5.39 -8.86 -8.17
N PRO A 16 -6.58 -8.95 -8.77
CA PRO A 16 -7.12 -7.88 -9.61
C PRO A 16 -7.40 -6.61 -8.80
N ILE A 17 -7.14 -5.44 -9.39
CA ILE A 17 -7.31 -4.13 -8.75
C ILE A 17 -8.74 -3.85 -8.27
N SER A 18 -9.75 -4.54 -8.82
CA SER A 18 -11.13 -4.48 -8.32
C SER A 18 -11.27 -4.97 -6.87
N ASN A 19 -10.32 -5.78 -6.39
CA ASN A 19 -10.29 -6.35 -5.03
C ASN A 19 -9.39 -5.55 -4.07
N LEU A 20 -9.05 -4.30 -4.41
CA LEU A 20 -8.13 -3.49 -3.60
C LEU A 20 -8.73 -3.03 -2.26
N ALA A 21 -10.04 -2.82 -2.18
CA ALA A 21 -10.71 -2.35 -0.95
C ALA A 21 -10.51 -3.30 0.26
N PRO A 22 -10.66 -4.63 0.12
CA PRO A 22 -10.25 -5.59 1.16
C PRO A 22 -8.79 -5.43 1.62
N SER A 23 -7.83 -5.27 0.69
CA SER A 23 -6.41 -5.11 1.04
C SER A 23 -6.14 -3.81 1.80
N TYR A 24 -6.87 -2.73 1.50
CA TYR A 24 -6.83 -1.53 2.33
C TYR A 24 -7.35 -1.78 3.75
N GLY A 25 -8.43 -2.55 3.88
CA GLY A 25 -8.97 -2.96 5.17
C GLY A 25 -7.97 -3.76 5.99
N GLU A 26 -7.24 -4.69 5.37
CA GLU A 26 -6.16 -5.45 6.01
C GLU A 26 -4.97 -4.55 6.37
N ALA A 27 -4.52 -3.71 5.44
CA ALA A 27 -3.36 -2.84 5.63
C ALA A 27 -3.53 -1.91 6.84
N TYR A 28 -4.67 -1.21 6.93
CA TYR A 28 -4.94 -0.25 8.01
C TYR A 28 -5.60 -0.87 9.24
N GLY A 29 -6.38 -1.95 9.08
CA GLY A 29 -7.12 -2.58 10.17
C GLY A 29 -6.34 -3.67 10.92
N VAL A 30 -5.31 -4.24 10.30
CA VAL A 30 -4.56 -5.38 10.86
C VAL A 30 -3.06 -5.13 10.84
N VAL A 31 -2.47 -4.96 9.65
CA VAL A 31 -1.01 -4.93 9.49
C VAL A 31 -0.39 -3.71 10.16
N PHE A 32 -0.93 -2.52 9.91
CA PHE A 32 -0.43 -1.29 10.52
C PHE A 32 -0.50 -1.32 12.06
N PRO A 33 -1.64 -1.63 12.70
CA PRO A 33 -1.70 -1.78 14.15
C PRO A 33 -0.71 -2.80 14.73
N GLN A 34 -0.48 -3.91 14.02
CA GLN A 34 0.46 -4.97 14.46
C GLN A 34 1.93 -4.58 14.27
N SER A 35 2.24 -3.69 13.33
CA SER A 35 3.61 -3.25 13.07
C SER A 35 4.25 -2.49 14.24
N GLY A 36 3.43 -1.92 15.13
CA GLY A 36 3.90 -1.04 16.21
C GLY A 36 4.47 0.30 15.72
N ALA A 37 4.35 0.61 14.42
CA ALA A 37 4.83 1.84 13.83
C ALA A 37 3.88 3.01 14.11
N ASP A 38 4.45 4.21 14.21
CA ASP A 38 3.68 5.45 14.31
C ASP A 38 3.43 6.05 12.93
N LEU A 39 2.23 6.59 12.71
CA LEU A 39 1.95 7.38 11.51
C LEU A 39 2.84 8.64 11.46
N ARG A 40 3.32 8.92 10.25
CA ARG A 40 3.97 10.19 9.89
C ARG A 40 3.00 11.07 9.12
N GLY A 41 3.16 12.39 9.26
CA GLY A 41 2.51 13.34 8.35
C GLY A 41 3.05 13.19 6.93
N GLY A 42 2.22 12.72 6.01
CA GLY A 42 2.55 12.53 4.59
C GLY A 42 1.41 11.82 3.85
N PRO A 43 1.45 11.80 2.51
CA PRO A 43 0.47 11.05 1.74
C PRO A 43 0.74 9.54 1.85
N HIS A 44 -0.33 8.75 1.92
CA HIS A 44 -0.27 7.35 1.51
C HIS A 44 0.03 7.26 0.01
N LEU A 45 0.67 6.18 -0.42
CA LEU A 45 1.02 5.98 -1.83
C LEU A 45 0.60 4.60 -2.29
N GLU A 46 0.32 4.50 -3.60
CA GLU A 46 0.13 3.25 -4.30
C GLU A 46 1.33 3.04 -5.22
N LEU A 47 2.04 1.93 -5.05
CA LEU A 47 3.20 1.57 -5.87
C LEU A 47 2.82 0.43 -6.81
N TYR A 48 2.86 0.68 -8.12
CA TYR A 48 2.55 -0.33 -9.12
C TYR A 48 3.48 -0.22 -10.33
N ASP A 49 3.68 -1.36 -10.98
CA ASP A 49 4.36 -1.41 -12.28
C ASP A 49 3.34 -1.20 -13.39
N ALA A 50 3.46 -0.10 -14.12
CA ALA A 50 2.56 0.28 -15.22
C ALA A 50 2.64 -0.69 -16.42
N MET A 51 3.63 -1.58 -16.48
CA MET A 51 3.76 -2.59 -17.52
C MET A 51 2.92 -3.86 -17.24
N LEU A 52 2.39 -4.02 -16.03
CA LEU A 52 1.58 -5.17 -15.63
C LEU A 52 0.09 -4.94 -15.94
N ASN A 53 -0.66 -6.04 -16.12
CA ASN A 53 -2.11 -6.00 -16.29
C ASN A 53 -2.80 -5.90 -14.92
N PRO A 54 -3.45 -4.78 -14.57
CA PRO A 54 -4.07 -4.60 -13.25
C PRO A 54 -5.30 -5.47 -13.00
N ASN A 55 -5.83 -6.13 -14.03
CA ASN A 55 -6.97 -7.04 -13.91
C ASN A 55 -6.55 -8.51 -13.83
N ALA A 56 -5.25 -8.81 -13.84
CA ALA A 56 -4.76 -10.17 -13.75
C ALA A 56 -4.81 -10.70 -12.31
N ASP A 57 -5.01 -12.01 -12.17
CA ASP A 57 -5.06 -12.67 -10.85
C ASP A 57 -3.70 -12.67 -10.13
N ASP A 58 -2.60 -12.49 -10.89
CA ASP A 58 -1.23 -12.40 -10.37
C ASP A 58 -0.71 -10.96 -10.29
N TYR A 59 -1.57 -9.96 -10.50
CA TYR A 59 -1.20 -8.56 -10.38
C TYR A 59 -0.77 -8.22 -8.95
N LYS A 60 0.28 -7.39 -8.82
CA LYS A 60 0.83 -6.95 -7.54
C LYS A 60 0.97 -5.44 -7.50
N MET A 61 0.61 -4.85 -6.37
CA MET A 61 0.88 -3.45 -6.06
C MET A 61 1.12 -3.26 -4.56
N GLY A 62 1.91 -2.27 -4.21
CA GLY A 62 2.17 -1.87 -2.83
C GLY A 62 1.19 -0.80 -2.35
N ILE A 63 0.61 -1.01 -1.16
CA ILE A 63 -0.05 0.02 -0.36
C ILE A 63 0.99 0.54 0.62
N LEU A 64 1.39 1.80 0.48
CA LEU A 64 2.46 2.41 1.26
C LEU A 64 1.88 3.36 2.31
N ILE A 65 1.95 2.94 3.57
CA ILE A 65 1.48 3.72 4.73
C ILE A 65 2.66 4.56 5.27
N PRO A 66 2.55 5.90 5.35
CA PRO A 66 3.65 6.74 5.81
C PRO A 66 3.86 6.56 7.31
N VAL A 67 5.05 6.10 7.69
CA VAL A 67 5.42 5.84 9.09
C VAL A 67 6.68 6.62 9.49
N LYS A 68 6.91 6.75 10.79
CA LYS A 68 8.12 7.39 11.35
C LYS A 68 9.32 6.46 11.27
#